data_AF-A0A5C5XX86-F1
#
_entry.id   AF-A0A5C5XX86-F1
#
_cell.length_a   1.000
_cell.length_b   1.000
_cell.length_c   1.000
_cell.angle_alpha   90.00
_cell.angle_beta   90.00
_cell.angle_gamma   90.00
#
_symmetry.space_group_name_H-M   'P 1'
#
loop_
_entity.id
_entity.type
_entity.pdbx_description
1 polymer ?
#
loop_
_entity_poly.entity_id
_entity_poly.type
_entity_poly.pdbx_seq_one_letter_code
_entity_poly.pdbx_strand_id
1 'polypeptide(L)'
;MAAYDDINGKRLALVSVISIVVTAVTVLAVQVIYFAMADLVDSEKIRNSAYTRSNLVLEAQSEQLTSYGVNPENGNITVPISESMKKLVRESENAHNEST
;
A
#
# COMPACT_ATOMS: atom_id res chain seq x y z
N MET A 1 49.89 -10.02 -47.49
CA MET A 1 49.67 -10.20 -46.04
C MET A 1 49.97 -8.88 -45.33
N ALA A 2 49.08 -7.89 -45.48
CA ALA A 2 49.26 -6.51 -44.97
C ALA A 2 47.94 -5.86 -44.50
N ALA A 3 46.85 -6.63 -44.41
CA ALA A 3 45.53 -6.11 -44.02
C ALA A 3 45.28 -6.11 -42.50
N TYR A 4 46.22 -6.66 -41.72
CA TYR A 4 46.15 -6.70 -40.25
C TYR A 4 46.93 -5.58 -39.56
N ASP A 5 47.74 -4.80 -40.31
CA ASP A 5 48.64 -3.78 -39.75
C ASP A 5 47.98 -2.39 -39.62
N ASP A 6 46.78 -2.21 -40.17
CA ASP A 6 46.00 -0.95 -40.07
C ASP A 6 44.86 -1.04 -39.05
N ILE A 7 44.92 -2.01 -38.12
CA ILE A 7 44.04 -2.01 -36.96
C ILE A 7 44.49 -0.88 -36.03
N ASN A 8 43.82 0.25 -36.16
CA ASN A 8 44.06 1.43 -35.37
C ASN A 8 43.65 1.16 -33.92
N GLY A 9 44.54 0.58 -33.11
CA GLY A 9 44.28 0.17 -31.72
C GLY A 9 43.78 1.33 -30.84
N LYS A 10 44.18 2.57 -31.15
CA LYS A 10 43.63 3.79 -30.51
C LYS A 10 42.15 4.00 -30.79
N ARG A 11 41.67 3.72 -32.02
CA ARG A 11 40.25 3.79 -32.37
C ARG A 11 39.46 2.67 -31.71
N LEU A 12 40.01 1.45 -31.68
CA LEU A 12 39.38 0.31 -31.02
C LEU A 12 39.19 0.58 -29.52
N ALA A 13 40.22 1.09 -28.84
CA ALA A 13 40.16 1.47 -27.44
C ALA A 13 39.12 2.57 -27.20
N LEU A 14 39.10 3.63 -28.02
CA LEU A 14 38.11 4.70 -27.92
C LEU A 14 36.67 4.17 -28.05
N VAL A 15 36.41 3.35 -29.09
CA VAL A 15 35.09 2.75 -29.33
C VAL A 15 34.67 1.85 -28.18
N SER A 16 35.61 1.07 -27.60
CA SER A 16 35.31 0.21 -26.46
C SER A 16 34.88 1.01 -25.22
N VAL A 17 35.56 2.12 -24.92
CA VAL A 17 35.22 2.97 -23.78
C VAL A 17 33.87 3.63 -23.99
N ILE A 18 33.61 4.15 -25.20
CA ILE A 18 32.31 4.75 -25.54
C ILE A 18 31.20 3.71 -25.41
N SER A 19 31.41 2.48 -25.89
CA SER A 19 30.41 1.41 -25.78
C SER A 19 30.05 1.12 -24.32
N ILE A 20 31.05 1.03 -23.43
CA ILE A 20 30.82 0.79 -22.00
C ILE A 20 29.99 1.92 -21.38
N VAL A 21 30.32 3.17 -21.71
CA VAL A 21 29.59 4.35 -21.22
C VAL A 21 28.15 4.33 -21.71
N VAL A 22 27.91 4.06 -22.99
CA VAL A 22 26.55 3.98 -23.55
C VAL A 22 25.75 2.87 -22.89
N THR A 23 26.34 1.69 -22.66
CA THR A 23 25.67 0.60 -21.96
C THR A 23 25.33 0.99 -20.52
N ALA A 24 26.26 1.61 -19.78
CA ALA A 24 26.02 2.06 -18.41
C ALA A 24 24.86 3.08 -18.34
N VAL A 25 24.84 4.07 -19.24
CA VAL A 25 23.76 5.06 -19.31
C VAL A 25 22.42 4.40 -19.65
N THR A 26 22.42 3.42 -20.55
CA THR A 26 21.20 2.69 -20.92
C THR A 26 20.63 1.91 -19.75
N VAL A 27 21.49 1.22 -18.98
CA VAL A 27 21.07 0.50 -17.77
C VAL A 27 20.48 1.46 -16.74
N LEU A 28 21.13 2.59 -16.48
CA LEU A 28 20.62 3.61 -15.56
C LEU A 28 19.27 4.18 -16.03
N ALA A 29 19.11 4.45 -17.32
CA ALA A 29 17.85 4.94 -17.87
C ALA A 29 16.70 3.93 -17.67
N VAL A 30 16.96 2.65 -17.93
CA VAL A 30 15.98 1.58 -17.69
C VAL A 30 15.63 1.48 -16.20
N GLN A 31 16.61 1.61 -15.30
CA GLN A 31 16.37 1.60 -13.86
C GLN A 31 15.45 2.75 -13.43
N VAL A 32 15.69 3.98 -13.91
CA VAL A 32 14.83 5.13 -13.59
C VAL A 32 13.39 4.88 -14.03
N ILE A 33 13.17 4.36 -15.24
CA ILE A 33 11.83 4.04 -15.73
C ILE A 33 11.19 2.93 -14.89
N TYR A 34 11.95 1.89 -14.55
CA TYR A 34 11.48 0.78 -13.72
C TYR A 34 11.01 1.27 -12.35
N PHE A 35 11.82 2.07 -11.65
CA PHE A 35 11.45 2.60 -10.33
C PHE A 35 10.28 3.58 -10.40
N ALA A 36 10.21 4.41 -11.45
CA ALA A 36 9.06 5.29 -11.66
C ALA A 36 7.75 4.51 -11.85
N MET A 37 7.78 3.38 -12.56
CA MET A 37 6.61 2.49 -12.67
C MET A 37 6.34 1.69 -11.41
N ALA A 38 7.38 1.23 -10.71
CA ALA A 38 7.24 0.48 -9.46
C ALA A 38 6.55 1.32 -8.38
N ASP A 39 6.91 2.60 -8.25
CA ASP A 39 6.28 3.52 -7.30
C ASP A 39 4.79 3.71 -7.57
N LEU A 40 4.38 3.76 -8.85
CA LEU A 40 2.97 3.86 -9.22
C LEU A 40 2.20 2.58 -8.86
N VAL A 41 2.75 1.41 -9.20
CA VAL A 41 2.11 0.11 -8.93
C VAL A 41 2.03 -0.16 -7.42
N ASP A 42 3.08 0.14 -6.67
CA ASP A 42 3.09 -0.06 -5.22
C ASP A 42 2.17 0.94 -4.52
N SER A 43 2.13 2.19 -4.95
CA SER A 43 1.15 3.17 -4.44
C SER A 43 -0.29 2.73 -4.70
N GLU A 44 -0.56 2.16 -5.88
CA GLU A 44 -1.89 1.69 -6.26
C GLU A 44 -2.27 0.42 -5.48
N LYS A 45 -1.34 -0.52 -5.26
CA LYS A 45 -1.52 -1.67 -4.37
C LYS A 45 -1.77 -1.28 -2.93
N ILE A 46 -1.01 -0.32 -2.39
CA ILE A 46 -1.19 0.17 -1.02
C ILE A 46 -2.56 0.82 -0.87
N ARG A 47 -2.98 1.66 -1.84
CA ARG A 47 -4.32 2.25 -1.86
C ARG A 47 -5.40 1.18 -1.89
N ASN A 48 -5.32 0.22 -2.81
CA ASN A 48 -6.30 -0.87 -2.90
C ASN A 48 -6.34 -1.71 -1.62
N SER A 49 -5.19 -2.05 -1.03
CA SER A 49 -5.13 -2.78 0.25
C SER A 49 -5.75 -1.98 1.40
N ALA A 50 -5.56 -0.67 1.46
CA ALA A 50 -6.17 0.18 2.47
C ALA A 50 -7.70 0.26 2.30
N TYR A 51 -8.19 0.34 1.07
CA TYR A 51 -9.63 0.30 0.77
C TYR A 51 -10.25 -1.05 1.12
N THR A 52 -9.62 -2.18 0.76
CA THR A 52 -10.14 -3.51 1.09
C THR A 52 -10.21 -3.72 2.60
N ARG A 53 -9.17 -3.32 3.35
CA ARG A 53 -9.15 -3.46 4.80
C ARG A 53 -10.17 -2.55 5.48
N SER A 54 -10.36 -1.34 4.97
CA SER A 54 -11.35 -0.39 5.50
C SER A 54 -12.78 -0.85 5.20
N ASN A 55 -13.04 -1.38 3.99
CA ASN A 55 -14.34 -1.96 3.65
C ASN A 55 -14.66 -3.18 4.50
N LEU A 56 -13.70 -4.08 4.76
CA LEU A 56 -13.93 -5.22 5.66
C LEU A 56 -14.29 -4.79 7.09
N VAL A 57 -13.66 -3.73 7.60
CA VAL A 57 -13.99 -3.19 8.93
C VAL A 57 -15.36 -2.51 8.91
N LEU A 58 -15.70 -1.76 7.86
CA LEU A 58 -17.01 -1.12 7.69
C LEU A 58 -18.12 -2.14 7.51
N GLU A 59 -17.88 -3.23 6.78
CA GLU A 59 -18.82 -4.33 6.57
C GLU A 59 -19.06 -5.08 7.89
N ALA A 60 -18.01 -5.39 8.65
CA ALA A 60 -18.14 -5.98 9.98
C ALA A 60 -18.86 -5.05 10.98
N GLN A 61 -18.64 -3.74 10.89
CA GLN A 61 -19.37 -2.76 11.70
C GLN A 61 -20.83 -2.61 11.26
N SER A 62 -21.09 -2.63 9.96
CA SER A 62 -22.44 -2.56 9.39
C SER A 62 -23.24 -3.82 9.76
N GLU A 63 -22.62 -4.99 9.75
CA GLU A 63 -23.26 -6.24 10.17
C GLU A 63 -23.64 -6.19 11.67
N GLN A 64 -22.75 -5.67 12.53
CA GLN A 64 -23.08 -5.40 13.93
C GLN A 64 -24.16 -4.33 14.08
N LEU A 65 -24.16 -3.29 13.23
CA LEU A 65 -25.17 -2.24 13.25
C LEU A 65 -26.53 -2.74 12.77
N THR A 66 -26.56 -3.69 11.85
CA THR A 66 -27.78 -4.34 11.35
C THR A 66 -28.43 -5.22 12.43
N SER A 67 -27.65 -5.70 13.42
CA SER A 67 -28.19 -6.35 14.62
C SER A 67 -28.96 -5.38 15.53
N TYR A 68 -28.69 -4.08 15.42
CA TYR A 68 -29.46 -3.01 16.07
C TYR A 68 -30.60 -2.61 15.14
N GLY A 69 -31.80 -3.13 15.39
CA GLY A 69 -32.96 -2.91 14.53
C GLY A 69 -33.22 -1.41 14.29
N VAL A 70 -33.26 -0.99 13.02
CA VAL A 70 -33.65 0.38 12.67
C VAL A 70 -35.17 0.47 12.75
N ASN A 71 -35.69 1.41 13.53
CA ASN A 71 -37.13 1.64 13.59
C ASN A 71 -37.58 2.32 12.28
N PRO A 72 -38.45 1.67 11.48
CA PRO A 72 -38.78 2.12 10.12
C PRO A 72 -39.61 3.41 10.08
N GLU A 73 -40.18 3.87 11.19
CA GLU A 73 -41.01 5.09 11.22
C GLU A 73 -40.22 6.37 11.46
N ASN A 74 -39.04 6.29 12.08
CA ASN A 74 -38.28 7.46 12.54
C ASN A 74 -36.77 7.37 12.29
N GLY A 75 -36.27 6.26 11.74
CA GLY A 75 -34.85 6.08 11.41
C GLY A 75 -33.95 5.96 12.64
N ASN A 76 -34.53 5.81 13.85
CA ASN A 76 -33.75 5.66 15.07
C ASN A 76 -33.17 4.25 15.19
N ILE A 77 -31.91 4.18 15.64
CA ILE A 77 -31.18 2.94 15.89
C ILE A 77 -31.69 2.36 17.21
N THR A 78 -32.32 1.18 17.17
CA THR A 78 -32.81 0.49 18.37
C THR A 78 -31.71 -0.39 18.92
N VAL A 79 -31.01 0.08 19.95
CA VAL A 79 -30.00 -0.70 20.67
C VAL A 79 -30.71 -1.54 21.75
N PRO A 80 -30.56 -2.89 21.76
CA PRO A 80 -31.05 -3.74 22.83
C PRO A 80 -30.53 -3.27 24.19
N ILE A 81 -31.45 -3.07 25.13
CA ILE A 81 -31.14 -2.63 26.49
C ILE A 81 -30.12 -3.56 27.17
N SER A 82 -30.12 -4.85 26.86
CA SER A 82 -29.15 -5.82 27.39
C SER A 82 -27.70 -5.47 27.04
N GLU A 83 -27.44 -4.96 25.83
CA GLU A 83 -26.09 -4.61 25.39
C GLU A 83 -25.66 -3.23 25.93
N SER A 84 -26.61 -2.29 26.05
CA SER A 84 -26.38 -1.00 26.72
C SER A 84 -26.04 -1.18 28.20
N MET A 85 -26.75 -2.07 28.90
CA MET A 85 -26.50 -2.38 30.31
C MET A 85 -25.15 -3.07 30.50
N LYS A 86 -24.77 -4.01 29.63
CA LYS A 86 -23.43 -4.64 29.67
C LYS A 86 -22.30 -3.63 29.48
N LYS A 87 -22.44 -2.66 28.57
CA LYS A 87 -21.45 -1.59 28.37
C LYS A 87 -21.29 -0.73 29.63
N LEU A 88 -22.40 -0.32 30.23
CA LEU A 88 -22.42 0.47 31.47
C LEU A 88 -21.76 -0.24 32.65
N VAL A 89 -22.04 -1.54 32.84
CA VAL A 89 -21.40 -2.33 33.90
C VAL A 89 -19.90 -2.45 33.66
N ARG A 90 -19.47 -2.70 32.40
CA ARG A 90 -18.05 -2.85 32.08
C ARG A 90 -17.27 -1.55 32.23
N GLU A 91 -17.89 -0.42 31.92
CA GLU A 91 -17.32 0.91 32.15
C GLU A 91 -17.23 1.23 33.65
N SER A 92 -18.23 0.85 34.43
CA SER A 92 -18.21 0.98 35.89
C SER A 92 -17.16 0.10 36.56
N GLU A 93 -16.92 -1.12 36.07
CA GLU A 93 -15.86 -2.01 36.61
C GLU A 93 -14.46 -1.48 36.33
N ASN A 94 -14.24 -0.92 35.13
CA ASN A 94 -12.96 -0.32 34.78
C ASN A 94 -12.68 0.95 35.60
N ALA A 95 -13.68 1.82 35.78
CA ALA A 95 -13.55 3.01 36.61
C ALA A 95 -13.31 2.68 38.10
N HIS A 96 -13.87 1.56 38.60
CA HIS A 96 -13.63 1.10 39.96
C HIS A 96 -12.19 0.58 40.17
N ASN A 97 -11.65 -0.16 39.18
CA ASN A 97 -10.29 -0.69 39.26
C ASN A 97 -9.18 0.38 39.12
N GLU A 98 -9.44 1.50 38.45
CA GLU A 98 -8.50 2.65 38.43
C GLU A 98 -8.53 3.49 39.73
N SER A 99 -9.51 3.25 40.61
CA SER A 99 -9.72 4.01 41.85
C SER A 99 -9.17 3.32 43.11
N THR A 100 -8.53 2.15 42.96
CA THR A 100 -7.88 1.35 44.03
C THR A 100 -6.41 1.15 43.73
#